data_AF-B4VN63-F1
#
_entry.id   AF-B4VN63-F1
#
_cell.length_a   1.000
_cell.length_b   1.000
_cell.length_c   1.000
_cell.angle_alpha   90.00
_cell.angle_beta   90.00
_cell.angle_gamma   90.00
#
_symmetry.space_group_name_H-M   'P 1'
#
loop_
_entity.id
_entity.type
_entity.pdbx_description
1 polymer ?
#
loop_
_entity_poly.entity_id
_entity_poly.type
_entity_poly.pdbx_seq_one_letter_code
_entity_poly.pdbx_strand_id
1 'polypeptide(L)' 'MANIAISNLSPSGFDLFDDSESYLQELSEQELSFQGGVMITPTITTTITTTTLTPTITTTMTLPLRPR' A
#
# COMPACT_ATOMS: atom_id res chain seq x y z
N MET A 1 4.19 18.29 34.42
CA MET A 1 4.55 17.08 33.65
C MET A 1 5.12 16.08 34.64
N ALA A 2 4.49 14.92 34.83
CA ALA A 2 4.96 13.93 35.80
C ALA A 2 6.19 13.21 35.23
N ASN A 3 7.32 13.28 35.94
CA ASN A 3 8.53 12.55 35.58
C ASN A 3 8.45 11.19 36.27
N ILE A 4 7.98 10.16 35.56
CA ILE A 4 7.92 8.80 36.10
C ILE A 4 9.30 8.17 35.86
N ALA A 5 10.10 8.05 36.92
CA ALA A 5 11.33 7.27 36.86
C ALA A 5 10.94 5.79 36.77
N ILE A 6 11.07 5.22 35.57
CA ILE A 6 10.79 3.81 35.34
C ILE A 6 12.03 3.02 35.76
N SER A 7 12.08 2.61 37.02
CA SER A 7 13.15 1.75 37.54
C SER A 7 12.84 0.28 37.24
N ASN A 8 13.76 -0.37 36.53
CA ASN A 8 13.82 -1.82 36.29
C ASN A 8 12.46 -2.45 35.94
N LEU A 9 11.98 -2.18 34.73
CA LEU A 9 10.93 -2.99 34.11
C LEU A 9 11.51 -4.37 33.80
N SER A 10 11.49 -5.25 34.78
CA SER A 10 11.55 -6.69 34.57
C SER A 10 10.10 -7.19 34.48
N PRO A 11 9.40 -7.06 33.34
CA PRO A 11 8.07 -7.63 33.19
C PRO A 11 8.13 -9.12 33.54
N SER A 12 7.07 -9.64 34.13
CA SER A 12 6.97 -11.06 34.48
C SER A 12 7.34 -11.93 33.28
N GLY A 13 8.40 -12.73 33.40
CA GLY A 13 8.94 -13.54 32.31
C GLY A 13 10.21 -12.98 31.64
N PHE A 14 10.76 -11.84 32.08
CA PHE A 14 12.07 -11.34 31.62
C PHE A 14 13.21 -12.36 31.82
N ASP A 15 13.20 -13.07 32.97
CA ASP A 15 14.14 -14.14 33.32
C ASP A 15 14.13 -15.31 32.33
N LEU A 16 13.01 -15.53 31.61
CA LEU A 16 12.90 -16.57 30.57
C LEU A 16 13.77 -16.25 29.34
N PHE A 17 14.14 -14.98 29.18
CA PHE A 17 14.95 -14.50 28.06
C PHE A 17 16.37 -14.11 28.48
N ASP A 18 16.67 -14.05 29.78
CA ASP A 18 17.99 -13.66 30.31
C ASP A 18 19.06 -14.75 30.06
N ASP A 19 18.64 -16.02 29.99
CA ASP A 19 19.48 -17.19 29.66
C ASP A 19 19.22 -17.75 28.23
N SER A 20 18.47 -17.02 27.38
CA SER A 20 17.85 -17.58 26.16
C SER A 20 18.72 -17.74 24.91
N GLU A 21 20.05 -17.62 25.00
CA GLU A 21 20.92 -17.96 23.85
C GLU A 21 20.80 -19.44 23.42
N SER A 22 20.22 -20.30 24.27
CA SER A 22 19.94 -21.71 23.94
C SER A 22 18.54 -21.96 23.37
N TYR A 23 17.57 -21.08 23.59
CA TYR A 23 16.18 -21.32 23.15
C TYR A 23 16.06 -21.32 21.62
N LEU A 24 16.86 -20.49 20.94
CA LEU A 24 16.94 -20.47 19.48
C LEU A 24 17.78 -21.63 18.90
N GLN A 25 18.54 -22.36 19.73
CA GLN A 25 19.34 -23.52 19.29
C GLN A 25 18.52 -24.82 19.27
N GLU A 26 17.40 -24.87 19.98
CA GLU A 26 16.52 -26.05 20.04
C GLU A 26 15.41 -26.04 18.98
N LEU A 27 15.28 -24.96 18.21
CA LEU A 27 14.31 -24.89 17.11
C LEU A 27 14.82 -25.70 15.91
N SER A 28 13.98 -26.58 15.39
CA SER A 28 14.28 -27.33 14.17
C SER A 28 14.37 -26.41 12.95
N GLU A 29 15.09 -26.82 11.90
CA GLU A 29 15.17 -26.06 10.64
C GLU A 29 13.79 -25.77 10.04
N GLN A 30 12.81 -26.65 10.28
CA GLN A 30 11.43 -26.45 9.87
C GLN A 30 10.75 -25.30 10.62
N GLU A 31 11.03 -25.13 11.91
CA GLU A 31 10.48 -24.03 12.71
C GLU A 31 11.18 -22.70 12.41
N LEU A 32 12.47 -22.76 12.05
CA LEU A 32 13.25 -21.62 11.57
C LEU A 32 12.97 -21.28 10.08
N SER A 33 12.23 -22.11 9.35
CA SER A 33 11.96 -21.92 7.92
C SER A 33 11.02 -20.74 7.60
N PHE A 34 10.47 -20.08 8.62
CA PHE A 34 9.70 -18.86 8.45
C PHE A 34 10.61 -17.68 8.08
N GLN A 35 10.93 -17.59 6.79
CA GLN A 35 11.67 -16.46 6.22
C GLN A 35 10.72 -15.28 6.03
N GLY A 36 10.80 -14.29 6.92
CA GLY A 36 10.10 -13.02 6.76
C GLY A 36 10.62 -12.27 5.53
N GLY A 37 9.70 -11.68 4.75
CA GLY A 37 10.03 -10.86 3.59
C GLY A 37 9.24 -11.24 2.34
N VAL A 38 7.92 -11.04 2.35
CA VAL A 38 7.18 -11.01 1.09
C VAL A 38 7.51 -9.68 0.42
N MET A 39 8.32 -9.73 -0.64
CA MET A 39 8.49 -8.59 -1.55
C MET A 39 7.20 -8.46 -2.36
N ILE A 40 6.20 -7.82 -1.77
CA ILE A 40 5.00 -7.36 -2.50
C ILE A 40 5.44 -6.18 -3.35
N THR A 41 5.82 -6.44 -4.60
CA THR A 41 5.93 -5.37 -5.61
C THR A 41 4.52 -4.81 -5.84
N PRO A 42 4.26 -3.53 -5.54
CA PRO A 42 2.96 -2.95 -5.82
C PRO A 42 2.74 -2.89 -7.34
N THR A 43 1.75 -3.64 -7.82
CA THR A 43 1.32 -3.55 -9.22
C THR A 43 0.46 -2.29 -9.38
N ILE A 44 1.00 -1.27 -10.07
CA ILE A 44 0.24 -0.07 -10.43
C ILE A 44 -0.48 -0.32 -11.74
N THR A 45 -1.81 -0.49 -11.69
CA THR A 45 -2.64 -0.59 -12.89
C THR A 45 -3.08 0.80 -13.34
N THR A 46 -2.64 1.25 -14.52
CA THR A 46 -3.07 2.52 -15.12
C THR A 46 -4.15 2.24 -16.17
N THR A 47 -5.35 2.79 -15.99
CA THR A 47 -6.44 2.76 -16.98
C THR A 47 -6.38 3.98 -17.89
N ILE A 48 -6.21 3.76 -19.19
CA ILE A 48 -6.29 4.83 -20.21
C ILE A 48 -7.73 4.90 -20.71
N THR A 49 -8.39 6.05 -20.51
CA THR A 49 -9.73 6.31 -21.06
C THR A 49 -9.62 7.16 -22.31
N THR A 50 -9.95 6.58 -23.47
CA THR A 50 -9.97 7.31 -24.75
C THR A 50 -11.38 7.81 -25.04
N THR A 51 -11.57 9.12 -25.13
CA THR A 51 -12.84 9.72 -25.54
C THR A 51 -12.78 10.11 -27.01
N THR A 52 -13.65 9.53 -27.84
CA THR A 52 -13.79 9.92 -29.26
C THR A 52 -14.81 11.06 -29.38
N LEU A 53 -14.40 12.17 -29.98
CA LEU A 53 -15.29 13.30 -30.28
C LEU A 53 -15.85 13.13 -31.70
N THR A 54 -17.17 13.03 -31.83
CA THR A 54 -17.84 13.03 -33.14
C THR A 54 -18.23 14.46 -33.51
N PRO A 55 -17.67 15.06 -34.57
CA PRO A 55 -18.06 16.40 -35.00
C PRO A 55 -19.46 16.38 -35.63
N THR A 56 -20.31 17.33 -35.26
CA THR A 56 -21.60 17.59 -35.93
C THR A 56 -21.41 18.75 -36.92
N ILE A 57 -21.67 18.50 -38.20
CA ILE A 57 -21.60 19.54 -39.25
C ILE A 57 -22.99 20.17 -39.39
N THR A 58 -23.09 21.48 -39.15
CA THR A 58 -24.34 22.24 -39.34
C THR A 58 -24.25 23.06 -40.63
N THR A 59 -25.03 22.68 -41.65
CA THR A 59 -25.18 23.47 -42.88
C THR A 59 -26.34 24.44 -42.71
N THR A 60 -26.07 25.75 -42.74
CA THR A 60 -27.11 26.78 -42.78
C THR A 60 -27.44 27.12 -44.23
N MET A 61 -28.70 27.01 -44.62
CA MET A 61 -29.16 27.47 -45.93
C MET A 61 -29.64 28.93 -45.82
N THR A 62 -28.96 29.83 -46.53
CA THR A 62 -29.36 31.24 -46.64
C THR A 62 -30.33 31.39 -47.81
N LEU A 63 -31.58 31.79 -47.56
CA LEU A 63 -32.52 32.12 -48.64
C LEU A 63 -32.15 33.45 -49.31
N PRO A 64 -32.16 33.54 -50.65
CA PRO A 64 -31.98 34.80 -51.35
C PRO A 64 -33.20 35.70 -51.15
N LEU A 65 -32.97 36.98 -50.80
CA LEU A 65 -34.01 37.98 -50.64
C LEU A 65 -34.56 38.41 -52.01
N ARG A 66 -35.89 38.41 -52.16
CA ARG A 66 -36.59 38.89 -53.36
C ARG A 66 -36.47 40.43 -53.44
N PRO A 67 -35.91 41.01 -54.52
CA PRO A 67 -35.91 42.46 -54.71
C PRO A 67 -37.34 42.97 -54.95
N ARG A 68 -37.67 44.13 -54.37
CA ARG A 68 -38.92 44.87 -54.59
C ARG A 68 -38.87 45.66 -55.89
#